data_AF-U9ULG2-F1
#
_entry.id   AF-U9ULG2-F1
#
_cell.length_a   1.000
_cell.length_b   1.000
_cell.length_c   1.000
_cell.angle_alpha   90.00
_cell.angle_beta   90.00
_cell.angle_gamma   90.00
#
_symmetry.space_group_name_H-M   'P 1'
#
loop_
_entity.id
_entity.type
_entity.pdbx_description
1 polymer ?
#
loop_
_entity_poly.entity_id
_entity_poly.type
_entity_poly.pdbx_seq_one_letter_code
_entity_poly.pdbx_strand_id
1 'polypeptide(L)' 'MGGSYLIAGRNVSSHYLAITTLATFGLGAFAISKRIKSKKPNTPPINASSADEEAFIKEFLKHAEEEEKKK' A
#
# COMPACT_ATOMS: atom_id res chain seq x y z
N MET A 1 37.15 6.38 -11.03
CA MET A 1 37.28 5.07 -11.70
C MET A 1 36.00 4.30 -11.49
N GLY A 2 35.23 4.02 -12.55
CA GLY A 2 34.02 3.21 -12.44
C GLY A 2 34.40 1.74 -12.24
N GLY A 3 34.04 1.18 -11.09
CA GLY A 3 34.29 -0.24 -10.79
C GLY A 3 33.42 -1.17 -11.61
N SER A 4 33.81 -2.44 -11.65
CA SER A 4 32.95 -3.54 -12.10
C SER A 4 33.00 -4.65 -11.05
N TYR A 5 31.89 -5.36 -10.89
CA TYR A 5 31.75 -6.45 -9.93
C TYR A 5 31.62 -7.78 -10.67
N LEU A 6 32.28 -8.81 -10.16
CA LEU A 6 32.20 -10.17 -10.70
C LEU A 6 30.98 -10.87 -10.08
N ILE A 7 29.89 -10.97 -10.84
CA ILE A 7 28.65 -11.64 -10.42
C ILE A 7 28.46 -12.87 -11.30
N ALA A 8 28.32 -14.04 -10.68
CA ALA A 8 28.13 -15.31 -11.38
C ALA A 8 29.14 -15.57 -12.52
N GLY A 9 30.41 -15.21 -12.32
CA GLY A 9 31.46 -15.37 -13.32
C GLY A 9 31.47 -14.32 -14.44
N ARG A 10 30.62 -13.29 -14.37
CA ARG A 10 30.58 -12.18 -15.34
C ARG A 10 30.88 -10.84 -14.67
N ASN A 11 31.75 -10.04 -15.30
CA ASN A 11 31.96 -8.64 -14.89
C ASN A 11 30.74 -7.79 -15.26
N VAL A 12 30.09 -7.20 -14.27
CA VAL A 12 28.98 -6.25 -14.41
C VAL A 12 29.45 -4.87 -13.99
N SER A 13 29.29 -3.88 -14.86
CA SER A 13 29.68 -2.48 -14.55
C SER A 13 28.77 -1.90 -13.46
N SER A 14 29.37 -1.19 -12.49
CA SER A 14 28.67 -0.70 -11.30
C SER A 14 27.47 0.20 -11.61
N HIS A 15 27.52 0.97 -12.69
CA HIS A 15 26.41 1.83 -13.10
C HIS A 15 25.19 1.01 -13.54
N TYR A 16 25.39 -0.05 -14.31
CA TYR A 16 24.29 -0.93 -14.72
C TYR A 16 23.67 -1.62 -13.52
N LEU A 17 24.50 -2.10 -12.59
CA LEU A 17 24.03 -2.69 -11.33
C LEU A 17 23.20 -1.71 -10.49
N ALA A 18 23.64 -0.46 -10.39
CA ALA A 18 22.91 0.57 -9.66
C ALA A 18 21.54 0.85 -10.30
N ILE A 19 21.50 1.02 -11.62
CA ILE A 19 20.24 1.26 -12.35
C ILE A 19 19.28 0.08 -12.20
N THR A 20 19.75 -1.16 -12.36
CA THR A 20 18.88 -2.33 -12.26
C THR A 20 18.30 -2.47 -10.86
N THR A 21 19.10 -2.20 -9.82
CA THR A 21 18.64 -2.24 -8.42
C THR A 21 17.58 -1.17 -8.15
N LEU A 22 17.80 0.08 -8.59
CA LEU A 22 16.81 1.15 -8.42
C LEU A 22 15.53 0.87 -9.19
N ALA A 23 15.64 0.39 -10.43
CA ALA A 23 14.49 0.08 -11.27
C ALA A 23 13.67 -1.09 -10.70
N THR A 24 14.33 -2.17 -10.27
CA THR A 24 13.65 -3.32 -9.66
C THR A 24 12.98 -2.95 -8.34
N PHE A 25 13.64 -2.16 -7.49
CA PHE A 25 13.05 -1.70 -6.24
C PHE A 25 11.86 -0.76 -6.48
N GLY A 26 12.00 0.20 -7.40
CA GLY A 26 10.92 1.14 -7.74
C GLY A 26 9.70 0.44 -8.34
N LEU A 27 9.90 -0.46 -9.31
CA LEU A 27 8.80 -1.23 -9.91
C LEU A 27 8.19 -2.22 -8.91
N GLY A 28 9.01 -2.85 -8.07
CA GLY A 28 8.55 -3.75 -7.02
C GLY A 28 7.68 -3.03 -5.98
N ALA A 29 8.14 -1.88 -5.48
CA ALA A 29 7.37 -1.06 -4.56
C ALA A 29 6.05 -0.60 -5.17
N PHE A 30 6.05 -0.17 -6.43
CA PHE A 30 4.83 0.22 -7.13
C PHE A 30 3.84 -0.95 -7.31
N ALA A 31 4.34 -2.12 -7.70
CA ALA A 31 3.52 -3.32 -7.86
C ALA A 31 2.91 -3.78 -6.52
N ILE A 32 3.69 -3.75 -5.43
CA ILE A 32 3.21 -4.06 -4.09
C ILE A 32 2.18 -3.03 -3.64
N SER A 33 2.45 -1.73 -3.84
CA SER A 33 1.53 -0.65 -3.47
C SER A 33 0.18 -0.77 -4.20
N LYS A 34 0.18 -1.15 -5.48
CA LYS A 34 -1.07 -1.43 -6.22
C LYS A 34 -1.81 -2.67 -5.73
N ARG A 35 -1.09 -3.66 -5.19
CA ARG A 35 -1.67 -4.92 -4.71
C ARG A 35 -2.21 -4.81 -3.28
N ILE A 36 -1.76 -3.83 -2.50
CA ILE A 36 -2.37 -3.48 -1.22
C ILE A 36 -3.74 -2.87 -1.53
N LYS A 37 -4.77 -3.74 -1.65
CA LYS A 37 -6.16 -3.30 -1.55
C LYS A 37 -6.27 -2.50 -0.27
N SER A 38 -6.80 -1.28 -0.35
CA SER A 38 -7.15 -0.46 0.79
C SER A 38 -7.80 -1.35 1.83
N LYS A 39 -7.09 -1.58 2.94
CA LYS A 39 -7.63 -2.32 4.07
C LYS A 39 -8.89 -1.55 4.44
N LYS A 40 -10.06 -2.22 4.42
CA LYS A 40 -11.30 -1.60 4.88
C LYS A 40 -10.98 -0.92 6.22
N PRO A 41 -11.40 0.34 6.43
CA PRO A 41 -11.14 1.04 7.68
C PRO A 41 -11.52 0.09 8.81
N ASN A 42 -10.61 -0.10 9.76
CA ASN A 42 -10.80 -1.02 10.87
C ASN A 42 -11.83 -0.38 11.80
N THR A 43 -13.11 -0.49 11.46
CA THR A 43 -14.18 0.06 12.28
C THR A 43 -14.24 -0.75 13.58
N PRO A 44 -14.29 -0.08 14.74
CA PRO A 44 -14.42 -0.78 16.00
C PRO A 44 -15.73 -1.58 16.01
N PRO A 45 -15.77 -2.77 16.65
CA PRO A 45 -16.96 -3.58 16.71
C PRO A 45 -18.12 -2.79 17.33
N ILE A 46 -19.20 -2.64 16.56
CA ILE A 46 -20.43 -1.93 16.99
C ILE A 46 -21.16 -2.86 17.95
N ASN A 47 -20.89 -2.71 19.25
CA ASN A 47 -21.66 -3.35 20.32
C ASN A 47 -22.74 -2.37 20.79
N ALA A 48 -23.93 -2.41 20.18
CA ALA A 48 -25.08 -1.63 20.67
C ALA A 48 -26.04 -2.52 21.45
N SER A 49 -26.74 -1.97 22.44
CA SER A 49 -27.64 -2.75 23.29
C SER A 49 -29.02 -2.98 22.64
N SER A 50 -29.30 -2.34 21.50
CA SER A 50 -30.58 -2.40 20.78
C SER A 50 -30.37 -2.37 19.26
N ALA A 51 -31.24 -3.07 18.52
CA ALA A 51 -31.15 -3.20 17.06
C ALA A 51 -31.27 -1.85 16.31
N ASP A 52 -32.04 -0.91 16.86
CA ASP A 52 -32.20 0.44 16.28
C ASP A 52 -30.93 1.29 16.44
N GLU A 53 -30.23 1.17 17.56
CA GLU A 53 -28.96 1.89 17.79
C GLU A 53 -27.88 1.41 16.82
N GLU A 54 -27.83 0.10 16.52
CA GLU A 54 -26.90 -0.40 15.51
C GLU A 54 -27.20 0.14 14.11
N ALA A 55 -28.48 0.25 13.74
CA ALA A 55 -28.88 0.78 12.44
C ALA A 55 -28.46 2.25 12.29
N PHE A 56 -28.71 3.06 13.33
CA PHE A 56 -28.31 4.45 13.39
C PHE A 56 -26.78 4.63 13.29
N ILE A 57 -26.00 3.85 14.05
CA ILE A 57 -24.53 3.94 14.01
C ILE A 57 -24.00 3.57 12.62
N LYS A 58 -24.59 2.56 11.97
CA LYS A 58 -24.21 2.15 10.61
C LYS A 58 -24.52 3.23 9.57
N GLU A 59 -25.64 3.92 9.71
CA GLU A 59 -26.03 5.02 8.82
C GLU A 59 -25.16 6.26 9.04
N PHE A 60 -24.91 6.63 10.30
CA PHE A 60 -24.01 7.72 10.66
C PHE A 60 -22.58 7.51 10.14
N LEU A 61 -22.02 6.30 10.29
CA LEU A 61 -20.70 5.95 9.77
C LEU A 61 -20.64 6.03 8.24
N LYS A 62 -21.69 5.58 7.54
CA LYS A 62 -21.77 5.69 6.08
C LYS A 62 -21.77 7.14 5.61
N HIS A 63 -22.55 8.02 6.26
CA HIS A 63 -22.56 9.45 5.94
C HIS A 63 -21.20 10.11 6.19
N ALA A 64 -20.55 9.79 7.31
CA ALA A 64 -19.22 10.32 7.63
C ALA A 64 -18.16 9.88 6.59
N GLU A 65 -18.17 8.61 6.16
CA GLU A 65 -17.27 8.12 5.11
C GLU A 65 -17.53 8.77 3.74
N GLU A 66 -18.79 9.09 3.41
CA GLU A 66 -19.15 9.78 2.17
C GLU A 66 -18.73 11.25 2.16
N GLU A 67 -18.82 11.94 3.30
CA GLU A 67 -18.31 13.31 3.44
C GLU A 67 -16.78 13.36 3.39
N GLU A 68 -16.09 12.40 4.02
CA GLU A 68 -14.63 12.32 3.97
C GLU A 68 -14.11 12.06 2.55
N LYS A 69 -14.82 11.25 1.75
CA LYS A 69 -14.47 11.03 0.32
C LYS A 69 -14.74 12.21 -0.60
N LYS A 70 -15.61 13.14 -0.21
CA LYS A 70 -15.96 14.34 -1.00
C LYS A 70 -15.03 15.52 -0.70
N LYS A 71 -14.29 15.47 0.42
CA LYS A 71 -13.33 16.49 0.82
C LYS A 71 -11.94 16.21 0.24
#